data_AF-A0A531NBG8-F1
#
_entry.id   AF-A0A531NBG8-F1
#
_cell.length_a   1.000
_cell.length_b   1.000
_cell.length_c   1.000
_cell.angle_alpha   90.00
_cell.angle_beta   90.00
_cell.angle_gamma   90.00
#
_symmetry.space_group_name_H-M   'P 1'
#
loop_
_entity.id
_entity.type
_entity.pdbx_description
1 polymer ?
#
loop_
_entity_poly.entity_id
_entity_poly.type
_entity_poly.pdbx_seq_one_letter_code
_entity_poly.pdbx_strand_id
1 'polypeptide(L)' 'MTEVNDRLLESKMTKVEQARAWSPRVISKFEALIRSADDHSLYRVNPLAFARDRAIAEPEAIDLFLHAARCGVFDM' A
#
# COMPACT_ATOMS: atom_id res chain seq x y z
N MET A 1 10.88 -9.28 -14.19
CA MET A 1 10.30 -7.96 -13.92
C MET A 1 8.83 -8.08 -14.24
N THR A 2 7.98 -8.35 -13.25
CA THR A 2 6.53 -8.27 -13.44
C THR A 2 6.22 -6.78 -13.57
N GLU A 3 5.77 -6.35 -14.74
CA GLU A 3 5.34 -4.96 -14.92
C GLU A 3 4.05 -4.77 -14.12
N VAL A 4 4.11 -3.95 -13.06
CA VAL A 4 2.92 -3.56 -12.31
C VAL A 4 1.92 -2.95 -13.27
N ASN A 5 0.69 -3.49 -13.31
CA ASN A 5 -0.36 -2.96 -14.17
C ASN A 5 -0.84 -1.59 -13.63
N ASP A 6 -0.34 -0.50 -14.21
CA ASP A 6 -0.61 0.88 -13.77
C ASP A 6 -2.10 1.19 -13.62
N ARG A 7 -2.94 0.71 -14.55
CA ARG A 7 -4.40 0.94 -14.50
C ARG A 7 -5.06 0.20 -13.34
N LEU A 8 -4.59 -1.01 -13.04
CA LEU A 8 -5.07 -1.79 -11.92
C LEU A 8 -4.61 -1.16 -10.59
N LEU A 9 -3.35 -0.72 -10.52
CA LEU A 9 -2.81 -0.02 -9.37
C LEU A 9 -3.60 1.26 -9.07
N GLU A 10 -3.82 2.13 -10.06
CA GLU A 10 -4.59 3.37 -9.91
C GLU A 10 -6.01 3.11 -9.39
N SER A 11 -6.70 2.11 -9.96
CA SER A 11 -8.05 1.74 -9.52
C SER A 11 -8.06 1.24 -8.06
N LYS A 12 -7.05 0.48 -7.66
CA LYS A 12 -6.93 -0.06 -6.30
C LYS A 12 -6.56 1.03 -5.29
N MET A 13 -5.64 1.93 -5.63
CA MET A 13 -5.26 3.08 -4.80
C MET A 13 -6.46 4.00 -4.55
N THR A 14 -7.25 4.27 -5.59
CA THR A 14 -8.50 5.05 -5.46
C THR A 14 -9.46 4.42 -4.44
N LYS A 15 -9.59 3.09 -4.42
CA LYS A 15 -10.45 2.39 -3.44
C LYS A 15 -9.93 2.52 -2.02
N VAL A 16 -8.61 2.50 -1.83
CA VAL A 16 -7.98 2.70 -0.52
C VAL A 16 -8.23 4.13 -0.04
N GLU A 17 -8.08 5.13 -0.91
CA GLU A 17 -8.37 6.53 -0.60
C GLU A 17 -9.84 6.80 -0.29
N GLN A 18 -10.77 6.08 -0.92
CA GLN A 18 -12.20 6.18 -0.62
C GLN A 18 -12.57 5.51 0.71
N ALA A 19 -11.78 4.56 1.21
CA ALA A 19 -12.09 3.87 2.45
C ALA A 19 -11.97 4.80 3.68
N ARG A 20 -11.12 5.82 3.59
CA ARG A 20 -10.80 6.75 4.68
C ARG A 20 -9.96 7.92 4.17
N ALA A 21 -10.04 9.06 4.85
CA ALA A 21 -9.06 10.14 4.65
C ALA A 21 -7.66 9.72 5.13
N TRP A 22 -6.70 9.68 4.20
CA TRP A 22 -5.29 9.45 4.47
C TRP A 22 -4.50 10.74 4.27
N SER A 23 -3.36 10.87 4.94
CA SER A 23 -2.44 11.95 4.56
C SER A 23 -1.86 11.67 3.16
N PRO A 24 -1.71 12.69 2.29
CA PRO A 24 -1.14 12.50 0.95
C PRO A 24 0.24 11.82 0.99
N ARG A 25 1.02 12.13 2.03
CA ARG A 25 2.35 11.54 2.24
C ARG A 25 2.28 10.03 2.46
N VAL A 26 1.28 9.52 3.17
CA VAL A 26 1.11 8.09 3.43
C VAL A 26 0.74 7.35 2.14
N ILE A 27 -0.19 7.90 1.37
CA ILE A 27 -0.57 7.36 0.05
C ILE A 27 0.61 7.32 -0.90
N SER A 28 1.37 8.41 -1.05
CA SER A 28 2.53 8.42 -1.95
C SER A 28 3.61 7.40 -1.53
N LYS A 29 3.85 7.24 -0.22
CA LYS A 29 4.80 6.24 0.29
C LYS A 29 4.32 4.82 0.02
N PHE A 30 3.03 4.57 0.13
CA PHE A 30 2.42 3.28 -0.12
C PHE A 30 2.46 2.94 -1.61
N GLU A 31 2.08 3.86 -2.48
CA GLU A 31 2.18 3.66 -3.93
C GLU A 31 3.61 3.36 -4.37
N ALA A 32 4.59 4.09 -3.84
CA ALA A 32 6.01 3.85 -4.10
C ALA A 32 6.44 2.44 -3.65
N LEU A 33 5.89 1.94 -2.54
CA LEU A 33 6.14 0.57 -2.08
C LEU A 33 5.61 -0.44 -3.09
N ILE A 34 4.35 -0.30 -3.53
CA ILE A 34 3.74 -1.22 -4.50
C ILE A 34 4.47 -1.20 -5.85
N ARG A 35 4.88 -0.01 -6.33
CA ARG A 35 5.66 0.11 -7.56
C ARG A 35 7.07 -0.48 -7.47
N SER A 36 7.67 -0.47 -6.28
CA SER A 36 9.05 -0.93 -6.06
C SER A 36 9.17 -2.41 -5.70
N ALA A 37 8.09 -3.02 -5.21
CA ALA A 37 8.14 -4.36 -4.67
C ALA A 37 7.85 -5.39 -5.76
N ASP A 38 8.78 -6.32 -5.93
CA ASP A 38 8.56 -7.60 -6.59
C ASP A 38 7.39 -8.34 -5.92
N ASP A 39 6.50 -8.97 -6.70
CA ASP A 39 5.22 -9.54 -6.22
C ASP A 39 5.38 -10.39 -4.95
N HIS A 40 6.48 -11.14 -4.84
CA HIS A 40 6.76 -12.00 -3.69
C HIS A 40 7.07 -11.23 -2.40
N SER A 41 7.62 -10.02 -2.52
CA SER A 41 7.92 -9.12 -1.41
C SER A 41 6.66 -8.42 -0.88
N LEU A 42 5.64 -8.21 -1.73
CA LEU A 42 4.35 -7.65 -1.31
C LEU A 42 3.59 -8.58 -0.36
N TYR A 43 3.64 -9.90 -0.57
CA TYR A 43 2.99 -10.87 0.32
C TYR A 43 3.65 -10.99 1.71
N ARG A 44 4.88 -10.48 1.89
CA ARG A 44 5.63 -10.56 3.16
C ARG A 44 5.88 -9.21 3.80
N VAL A 45 5.27 -8.18 3.25
CA VAL A 45 5.38 -6.82 3.78
C VAL A 45 4.85 -6.77 5.21
N ASN A 46 5.63 -6.17 6.12
CA ASN A 46 5.23 -6.02 7.50
C ASN A 46 4.76 -4.55 7.72
N PRO A 47 3.50 -4.31 8.11
CA PRO A 47 2.98 -2.96 8.35
C PRO A 47 3.79 -2.18 9.38
N LEU A 48 4.34 -2.85 10.40
CA LEU A 48 5.16 -2.22 11.45
C LEU A 48 6.55 -1.85 10.92
N ALA A 49 7.14 -2.71 10.08
CA ALA A 49 8.40 -2.37 9.41
C ALA A 49 8.21 -1.18 8.47
N PHE A 50 7.11 -1.15 7.70
CA PHE A 50 6.75 0.00 6.87
C PHE A 50 6.55 1.28 7.69
N ALA A 51 5.84 1.19 8.82
CA ALA A 51 5.62 2.32 9.73
C ALA A 51 6.95 2.92 10.19
N ARG A 52 7.87 2.07 10.67
CA ARG A 52 9.20 2.48 11.12
C ARG A 52 10.02 3.08 9.98
N ASP A 53 10.17 2.35 8.87
CA ASP A 53 11.09 2.70 7.79
C ASP A 53 10.63 3.96 7.04
N ARG A 54 9.33 4.22 7.05
CA ARG A 54 8.73 5.40 6.40
C ARG A 54 8.30 6.47 7.39
N ALA A 55 8.57 6.35 8.70
CA ALA A 55 8.13 7.29 9.73
C ALA A 55 6.63 7.63 9.62
N ILE A 56 5.80 6.60 9.67
CA ILE A 56 4.34 6.65 9.75
C ILE A 56 3.93 6.09 11.11
N ALA A 57 2.85 6.59 11.70
CA ALA A 57 2.35 6.05 12.97
C ALA A 57 1.91 4.60 12.77
N GLU A 58 2.29 3.70 13.69
CA GLU A 58 1.96 2.27 13.59
C GLU A 58 0.45 2.02 13.40
N PRO A 59 -0.47 2.66 14.15
CA PRO A 59 -1.90 2.45 13.94
C PRO A 59 -2.37 2.86 12.54
N GLU A 60 -1.83 3.96 12.01
CA GLU A 60 -2.16 4.45 10.67
C GLU A 60 -1.66 3.48 9.58
N ALA A 61 -0.45 2.93 9.76
CA ALA A 61 0.07 1.90 8.87
C ALA A 61 -0.75 0.60 8.96
N ILE A 62 -1.12 0.15 10.15
CA ILE A 62 -1.95 -1.06 10.32
C ILE A 62 -3.29 -0.88 9.60
N ASP A 63 -3.98 0.24 9.81
CA ASP A 63 -5.24 0.54 9.15
C ASP A 63 -5.09 0.56 7.62
N LEU A 64 -4.02 1.20 7.11
CA LEU A 64 -3.74 1.28 5.68
C LEU A 64 -3.61 -0.12 5.07
N PHE A 65 -2.83 -0.99 5.69
CA PHE A 65 -2.62 -2.34 5.19
C PHE A 65 -3.89 -3.18 5.27
N LEU A 66 -4.72 -2.99 6.31
CA LEU A 66 -6.02 -3.66 6.42
C LEU A 66 -6.97 -3.26 5.28
N HIS A 67 -7.07 -1.97 4.98
CA HIS A 67 -7.87 -1.47 3.88
C HIS A 67 -7.31 -1.91 2.51
N ALA A 68 -6.00 -1.86 2.33
CA ALA A 68 -5.33 -2.33 1.12
C ALA A 68 -5.56 -3.83 0.86
N ALA A 69 -5.48 -4.66 1.90
CA ALA A 69 -5.78 -6.09 1.81
C ALA A 69 -7.24 -6.32 1.43
N ARG A 70 -8.19 -5.60 2.05
CA ARG A 70 -9.61 -5.65 1.68
C ARG A 70 -9.86 -5.24 0.22
N CYS A 71 -9.10 -4.28 -0.29
CA CYS A 71 -9.18 -3.83 -1.68
C CYS A 71 -8.48 -4.79 -2.66
N GLY A 72 -7.74 -5.79 -2.17
CA GLY A 72 -6.95 -6.72 -2.99
C GLY A 72 -5.82 -5.99 -3.72
N VAL A 73 -5.11 -5.08 -3.04
CA VAL A 73 -3.92 -4.39 -3.58
C VAL A 73 -2.74 -5.35 -3.71
N PHE A 74 -2.68 -6.39 -2.88
CA PHE A 74 -1.58 -7.35 -2.84
C PHE A 74 -1.77 -8.56 -3.77
N ASP A 75 -2.95 -8.76 -4.34
CA ASP A 75 -3.28 -9.84 -5.29
C ASP A 75 -3.06 -9.45 -6.76
N MET A 76 -2.16 -8.49 -7.01
CA MET A 76 -1.93 -7.89 -8.33
C MET A 76 -1.01 -8.72 -9.22
#